data_AF-A0A2T5IB51-F1
#
_entry.id   AF-A0A2T5IB51-F1
#
_cell.length_a   1.000
_cell.length_b   1.000
_cell.length_c   1.000
_cell.angle_alpha   90.00
_cell.angle_beta   90.00
_cell.angle_gamma   90.00
#
_symmetry.space_group_name_H-M   'P 1'
#
loop_
_entity.id
_entity.type
_entity.pdbx_description
1 polymer ?
#
loop_
_entity_poly.entity_id
_entity_poly.type
_entity_poly.pdbx_seq_one_letter_code
_entity_poly.pdbx_strand_id
1 'polypeptide(L)'
;MNHLSALEFSPSLEREVELIEHYIAQQVTTEDPIWILEAGCGQRWTLRLDGIRYFLTGVDSDPHALDIRKNIRQDLDQAVVGDLRTVRLDPGKFDVIYSSFVLEHIQGAEGVLESFVRWLKPGG
;
A
#
# COMPACT_ATOMS: atom_id res chain seq x y z
N MET A 1 -46.43 4.29 -6.72
CA MET A 1 -45.74 3.34 -7.61
C MET A 1 -44.42 3.99 -8.00
N ASN A 2 -43.31 3.25 -7.78
CA ASN A 2 -41.92 3.55 -8.18
C ASN A 2 -41.82 4.05 -9.64
N HIS A 3 -40.79 4.74 -10.10
CA HIS A 3 -39.33 4.55 -9.99
C HIS A 3 -38.67 5.91 -10.32
N LEU A 4 -37.58 6.34 -9.68
CA LEU A 4 -36.22 5.93 -10.02
C LEU A 4 -35.26 6.26 -8.87
N SER A 5 -34.61 5.23 -8.37
CA SER A 5 -33.37 5.26 -7.60
C SER A 5 -32.16 5.53 -8.53
N ALA A 6 -31.01 5.79 -7.89
CA ALA A 6 -29.66 5.85 -8.45
C ALA A 6 -29.20 7.23 -8.98
N LEU A 7 -28.95 8.14 -8.04
CA LEU A 7 -27.73 8.95 -8.08
C LEU A 7 -26.78 8.32 -7.07
N GLU A 8 -26.02 7.33 -7.54
CA GLU A 8 -25.01 6.64 -6.74
C GLU A 8 -23.91 7.62 -6.35
N PHE A 9 -23.63 7.69 -5.05
CA PHE A 9 -22.56 8.47 -4.45
C PHE A 9 -21.23 8.05 -5.07
N SER A 10 -20.52 8.96 -5.74
CA SER A 10 -19.07 8.83 -5.78
C SER A 10 -18.58 8.99 -4.34
N PRO A 11 -17.90 8.02 -3.71
CA PRO A 11 -17.19 8.30 -2.48
C PRO A 11 -16.15 9.39 -2.78
N SER A 12 -15.92 10.28 -1.82
CA SER A 12 -14.77 11.18 -1.89
C SER A 12 -13.51 10.37 -1.59
N LEU A 13 -12.35 10.80 -2.10
CA LEU A 13 -11.07 10.12 -1.88
C LEU A 13 -10.79 9.93 -0.37
N GLU A 14 -11.20 10.89 0.45
CA GLU A 14 -11.06 10.80 1.91
C GLU A 14 -11.82 9.60 2.49
N ARG A 15 -13.02 9.31 1.99
CA ARG A 15 -13.80 8.15 2.45
C ARG A 15 -13.17 6.83 2.02
N GLU A 16 -12.56 6.79 0.83
CA GLU A 16 -11.86 5.59 0.36
C GLU A 16 -10.63 5.31 1.25
N VAL A 17 -9.86 6.36 1.57
CA VAL A 17 -8.73 6.26 2.49
C VAL A 17 -9.17 5.80 3.88
N GLU A 18 -10.24 6.38 4.44
CA GLU A 18 -10.78 5.98 5.74
C GLU A 18 -11.23 4.50 5.76
N LEU A 19 -11.84 4.01 4.67
CA LEU A 19 -12.23 2.61 4.56
C LEU A 19 -11.03 1.67 4.52
N ILE A 20 -9.95 2.06 3.82
CA ILE A 20 -8.71 1.29 3.76
C ILE A 20 -8.02 1.27 5.12
N GLU A 21 -7.90 2.43 5.78
CA GLU A 21 -7.37 2.56 7.14
C GLU A 21 -8.13 1.67 8.12
N HIS A 22 -9.47 1.72 8.07
CA HIS A 22 -10.34 0.90 8.91
C HIS A 22 -10.17 -0.60 8.65
N TYR A 23 -10.09 -1.00 7.38
CA TYR A 23 -9.90 -2.40 7.02
C TYR A 23 -8.56 -2.93 7.54
N ILE A 24 -7.46 -2.19 7.32
CA ILE A 24 -6.14 -2.55 7.85
C ILE A 24 -6.22 -2.69 9.37
N ALA A 25 -6.83 -1.73 10.06
CA ALA A 25 -6.97 -1.78 11.52
C ALA A 25 -7.74 -3.00 12.03
N GLN A 26 -8.74 -3.49 11.28
CA GLN A 26 -9.49 -4.69 11.64
C GLN A 26 -8.69 -6.00 11.44
N GLN A 27 -7.74 -6.02 10.50
CA GLN A 27 -6.90 -7.21 10.25
C GLN A 27 -5.74 -7.32 11.23
N VAL A 28 -5.31 -6.20 11.84
CA VAL A 28 -4.24 -6.19 12.84
C VAL A 28 -4.78 -6.72 14.16
N THR A 29 -4.37 -7.94 14.49
CA THR A 29 -4.80 -8.65 15.72
C THR A 29 -3.72 -8.72 16.79
N THR A 30 -2.58 -8.05 16.58
CA THR A 30 -1.41 -8.06 17.45
C THR A 30 -1.00 -6.66 17.87
N GLU A 31 -0.39 -6.55 19.05
CA GLU A 31 0.27 -5.33 19.53
C GLU A 31 1.69 -5.18 18.97
N ASP A 32 2.25 -6.23 18.37
CA ASP A 32 3.57 -6.22 17.73
C ASP A 32 3.55 -5.37 16.46
N PRO A 33 4.68 -4.72 16.11
CA PRO A 33 4.75 -3.97 14.86
C PRO A 33 4.52 -4.87 13.64
N ILE A 34 3.65 -4.41 12.73
CA ILE A 34 3.41 -5.07 11.44
C ILE A 34 4.34 -4.54 10.35
N TRP A 35 4.48 -5.29 9.26
CA TRP A 35 5.32 -4.95 8.13
C TRP A 35 4.45 -4.60 6.93
N ILE A 36 4.55 -3.35 6.48
CA ILE A 36 3.77 -2.84 5.36
C ILE A 36 4.70 -2.62 4.17
N LEU A 37 4.29 -3.10 3.00
CA LEU A 37 4.86 -2.70 1.72
C LEU A 37 3.93 -1.69 1.04
N GLU A 38 4.47 -0.54 0.69
CA GLU A 38 3.86 0.41 -0.22
C GLU A 38 4.48 0.22 -1.62
N ALA A 39 3.74 -0.42 -2.52
CA ALA A 39 4.20 -0.76 -3.85
C ALA A 39 3.85 0.38 -4.84
N GLY A 40 4.87 1.04 -5.38
CA GLY A 40 4.73 2.29 -6.14
C GLY A 40 4.43 3.46 -5.20
N CYS A 41 5.32 3.69 -4.23
CA CYS A 41 5.06 4.55 -3.08
C CYS A 41 5.09 6.05 -3.36
N GLY A 42 5.52 6.46 -4.56
CA GLY A 42 5.62 7.85 -4.95
C GLY A 42 6.28 8.70 -3.88
N GLN A 43 5.67 9.85 -3.58
CA GLN A 43 6.32 10.87 -2.76
C GLN A 43 5.79 10.96 -1.33
N ARG A 44 4.68 10.32 -0.94
CA ARG A 44 4.16 10.38 0.45
C ARG A 44 3.33 9.18 0.87
N TRP A 45 3.41 8.85 2.15
CA TRP A 45 2.41 8.00 2.80
C TRP A 45 1.13 8.79 3.08
N THR A 46 -0.03 8.21 2.77
CA THR A 46 -1.33 8.90 2.94
C THR A 46 -2.24 8.25 3.96
N LEU A 47 -1.94 7.03 4.42
CA LEU A 47 -2.77 6.34 5.42
C LEU A 47 -2.35 6.72 6.83
N ARG A 48 -3.33 6.96 7.70
CA ARG A 48 -3.19 7.13 9.13
C ARG A 48 -3.66 5.87 9.84
N LEU A 49 -2.70 5.15 10.42
CA LEU A 49 -2.94 3.89 11.13
C LEU A 49 -2.75 4.12 12.63
N ASP A 50 -3.60 4.98 13.20
CA ASP A 50 -3.49 5.40 14.60
C ASP A 50 -3.59 4.19 15.55
N GLY A 51 -2.65 4.11 16.50
CA GLY A 51 -2.57 3.00 17.46
C GLY A 51 -1.89 1.74 16.91
N ILE A 52 -1.58 1.68 15.62
CA ILE A 52 -0.90 0.54 15.00
C ILE A 52 0.58 0.87 14.85
N ARG A 53 1.45 0.02 15.42
CA ARG A 53 2.89 0.10 15.17
C ARG A 53 3.19 -0.60 13.85
N TYR A 54 3.98 0.01 12.98
CA TYR A 54 4.35 -0.60 11.71
C TYR A 54 5.76 -0.20 11.26
N PHE A 55 6.33 -1.04 10.40
CA PHE A 55 7.50 -0.73 9.58
C PHE A 55 7.05 -0.57 8.12
N LEU A 56 7.32 0.58 7.53
CA LEU A 56 6.93 0.90 6.16
C LEU A 56 8.11 0.76 5.19
N THR A 57 7.99 -0.20 4.27
CA THR A 57 8.88 -0.36 3.12
C THR A 57 8.21 0.25 1.89
N GLY A 58 8.84 1.25 1.27
CA GLY A 58 8.39 1.83 0.01
C GLY A 58 9.22 1.32 -1.16
N VAL A 59 8.55 0.89 -2.24
CA VAL A 59 9.19 0.60 -3.53
C VAL A 59 8.71 1.61 -4.55
N ASP A 60 9.64 2.26 -5.25
CA ASP A 60 9.32 3.06 -6.43
C ASP A 60 10.47 2.99 -7.45
N SER A 61 10.13 3.15 -8.73
CA SER A 61 11.13 3.21 -9.80
C SER A 61 11.82 4.57 -9.87
N ASP A 62 11.20 5.62 -9.31
CA ASP A 62 11.76 6.96 -9.24
C ASP A 62 12.61 7.14 -7.97
N PRO A 63 13.96 7.19 -8.09
CA PRO A 63 14.82 7.42 -6.94
C PRO A 63 14.62 8.79 -6.30
N HIS A 64 14.14 9.80 -7.04
CA HIS A 64 13.88 11.12 -6.48
C HIS A 64 12.65 11.12 -5.58
N ALA A 65 11.60 10.38 -5.95
CA ALA A 65 10.44 10.20 -5.10
C ALA A 65 10.84 9.57 -3.75
N LEU A 66 11.69 8.56 -3.78
CA LEU A 66 12.22 7.91 -2.57
C LEU A 66 13.15 8.82 -1.75
N ASP A 67 13.94 9.68 -2.39
CA ASP A 67 14.76 10.68 -1.69
C ASP A 67 13.89 11.65 -0.88
N ILE A 68 12.77 12.14 -1.46
CA ILE A 68 11.79 12.96 -0.75
C ILE A 68 11.24 12.23 0.48
N ARG A 69 10.85 10.96 0.33
CA ARG A 69 10.32 10.14 1.42
C ARG A 69 11.34 9.94 2.54
N LYS A 70 12.60 9.69 2.21
CA LYS A 70 13.65 9.39 3.18
C LYS A 70 14.24 10.60 3.88
N ASN A 71 14.51 11.66 3.12
CA ASN A 71 15.31 12.78 3.61
C ASN A 71 14.48 14.03 3.94
N ILE A 72 13.28 14.16 3.38
CA ILE A 72 12.42 15.33 3.60
C ILE A 72 11.22 14.97 4.48
N ARG A 73 10.44 13.94 4.10
CA ARG A 73 9.23 13.55 4.85
C ARG A 73 9.53 12.62 6.01
N GLN A 74 10.57 11.81 5.88
CA GLN A 74 11.00 10.82 6.87
C GLN A 74 9.86 9.86 7.26
N ASP A 75 9.02 9.50 6.29
CA ASP A 75 7.83 8.66 6.43
C ASP A 75 8.04 7.25 5.83
N LEU A 76 9.30 6.81 5.66
CA LEU A 76 9.67 5.44 5.26
C LEU A 76 10.73 4.88 6.21
N ASP A 77 10.52 3.66 6.69
CA ASP A 77 11.54 2.88 7.41
C ASP A 77 12.53 2.24 6.45
N GLN A 78 12.08 1.78 5.28
CA GLN A 78 12.91 1.23 4.22
C GLN A 78 12.49 1.80 2.85
N ALA A 79 13.47 2.15 2.02
CA ALA A 79 13.24 2.58 0.64
C ALA A 79 13.97 1.64 -0.31
N VAL A 80 13.29 1.23 -1.37
CA VAL A 80 13.83 0.32 -2.38
C VAL A 80 13.57 0.93 -3.76
N VAL A 81 14.64 1.41 -4.41
CA VAL A 81 14.54 1.86 -5.80
C VAL A 81 14.42 0.62 -6.70
N GLY A 82 13.32 0.47 -7.41
CA GLY A 82 13.12 -0.70 -8.26
C GLY A 82 11.79 -0.73 -9.01
N ASP A 83 11.76 -1.56 -10.06
CA ASP A 83 10.56 -1.86 -10.84
C ASP A 83 9.84 -3.05 -10.21
N LEU A 84 8.56 -2.89 -9.87
CA LEU A 84 7.73 -3.95 -9.26
C LEU A 84 7.68 -5.24 -10.08
N ARG A 85 7.91 -5.18 -11.40
CA ARG A 85 7.98 -6.35 -12.28
C ARG A 85 9.22 -7.23 -12.04
N THR A 86 10.25 -6.69 -11.41
CA THR A 86 11.56 -7.35 -11.31
C THR A 86 12.20 -7.29 -9.92
N VAL A 87 11.75 -6.38 -9.05
CA VAL A 87 12.23 -6.23 -7.68
C VAL A 87 12.06 -7.55 -6.94
N ARG A 88 13.05 -7.88 -6.09
CA ARG A 88 13.02 -9.08 -5.27
C ARG A 88 12.95 -8.67 -3.82
N LEU A 89 11.85 -9.00 -3.18
CA LEU A 89 11.64 -8.85 -1.75
C LEU A 89 11.49 -10.24 -1.11
N ASP A 90 11.69 -10.29 0.20
CA ASP A 90 11.61 -11.54 0.94
C ASP A 90 10.19 -12.11 0.88
N PRO A 91 10.01 -13.42 0.57
CA PRO A 91 8.70 -14.05 0.58
C PRO A 91 8.14 -14.13 2.00
N GLY A 92 6.82 -14.01 2.16
CA GLY A 92 6.17 -14.11 3.47
C GLY A 92 6.61 -13.06 4.49
N LYS A 93 6.99 -11.86 4.04
CA LYS A 93 7.52 -10.80 4.90
C LYS A 93 6.47 -9.81 5.36
N PHE A 94 5.52 -9.44 4.51
CA PHE A 94 4.62 -8.33 4.76
C PHE A 94 3.28 -8.83 5.31
N ASP A 95 2.75 -8.10 6.29
CA ASP A 95 1.41 -8.27 6.81
C ASP A 95 0.38 -7.54 5.93
N VAL A 96 0.80 -6.45 5.27
CA VAL A 96 -0.04 -5.66 4.35
C VAL A 96 0.79 -5.25 3.14
N ILE A 97 0.21 -5.39 1.95
CA ILE A 97 0.71 -4.73 0.73
C ILE A 97 -0.34 -3.73 0.28
N TYR A 98 0.05 -2.46 0.20
CA TYR A 98 -0.78 -1.37 -0.29
C TYR A 98 -0.23 -0.86 -1.63
N SER A 99 -1.10 -0.73 -2.61
CA SER A 99 -0.79 -0.27 -3.97
C SER A 99 -1.94 0.60 -4.46
N SER A 100 -1.68 1.87 -4.77
CA SER A 100 -2.71 2.83 -5.16
C SER A 100 -2.24 3.69 -6.33
N PHE A 101 -3.00 3.67 -7.42
CA PHE A 101 -2.66 4.31 -8.70
C PHE A 101 -1.33 3.85 -9.33
N VAL A 102 -1.12 2.53 -9.41
CA VAL A 102 0.15 1.91 -9.82
C VAL A 102 -0.07 0.81 -10.85
N LEU A 103 -0.86 -0.22 -10.50
CA LEU A 103 -0.99 -1.43 -11.30
C LEU A 103 -1.60 -1.16 -12.69
N GLU A 104 -2.46 -0.16 -12.82
CA GLU A 104 -3.06 0.25 -14.10
C GLU A 104 -2.04 0.77 -15.12
N HIS A 105 -0.86 1.17 -14.64
CA HIS A 105 0.24 1.67 -15.46
C HIS A 105 1.30 0.59 -15.76
N ILE A 106 1.17 -0.60 -15.17
CA ILE A 106 2.12 -1.70 -15.32
C ILE A 106 1.65 -2.69 -16.38
N GLN A 107 2.40 -2.78 -17.48
CA GLN A 107 2.25 -3.90 -18.40
C GLN A 107 2.64 -5.22 -17.71
N GLY A 108 1.74 -6.20 -17.71
CA GLY A 108 1.96 -7.47 -17.01
C GLY A 108 1.71 -7.41 -15.51
N ALA A 109 0.78 -6.56 -15.06
CA ALA A 109 0.40 -6.41 -13.65
C ALA A 109 0.04 -7.73 -12.94
N GLU A 110 -0.41 -8.75 -13.67
CA GLU A 110 -0.63 -10.11 -13.12
C GLU A 110 0.63 -10.68 -12.46
N GLY A 111 1.81 -10.55 -13.09
CA GLY A 111 3.06 -11.03 -12.49
C GLY A 111 3.49 -10.22 -11.26
N VAL A 112 3.06 -8.96 -11.18
CA VAL A 112 3.24 -8.14 -9.97
C VAL A 112 2.31 -8.61 -8.86
N LEU A 113 1.04 -8.88 -9.16
CA LEU A 113 0.10 -9.45 -8.20
C LEU A 113 0.54 -10.83 -7.70
N GLU A 114 1.06 -11.70 -8.56
CA GLU A 114 1.68 -12.96 -8.12
C GLU A 114 2.84 -12.73 -7.16
N SER A 115 3.63 -11.69 -7.40
CA SER A 115 4.71 -11.30 -6.50
C SER A 115 4.17 -10.81 -5.16
N PHE A 116 3.09 -10.02 -5.15
CA PHE A 116 2.43 -9.58 -3.92
C PHE A 116 1.96 -10.77 -3.09
N VAL A 117 1.30 -11.75 -3.70
CA VAL A 117 0.87 -12.98 -3.00
C VAL A 117 2.06 -13.73 -2.40
N ARG A 118 3.21 -13.78 -3.09
CA ARG A 118 4.43 -14.42 -2.54
C ARG A 118 5.04 -13.64 -1.38
N TRP A 119 4.98 -12.31 -1.41
CA TRP A 119 5.59 -11.45 -0.40
C TRP A 119 4.71 -11.30 0.86
N LEU A 120 3.41 -11.53 0.75
CA LEU A 120 2.48 -11.57 1.87
C LEU A 120 2.73 -12.77 2.78
N LYS A 121 2.63 -12.56 4.09
CA LYS A 121 2.51 -13.63 5.08
C LYS A 121 1.18 -14.38 4.89
N PRO A 122 1.09 -15.64 5.35
CA PRO A 122 -0.21 -16.31 5.46
C PRO A 122 -1.18 -15.48 6.32
N GLY A 123 -2.31 -15.09 5.74
CA GLY A 123 -3.34 -14.28 6.42
C GLY A 123 -3.20 -12.76 6.27
N GLY A 124 -2.18 -12.28 5.55
CA GLY A 124 -2.08 -10.87 5.11
C GLY A 124 -2.81 -10.60 3.80
#